data_AF-A0A3N5NA62-F1
#
_entry.id   AF-A0A3N5NA62-F1
#
_cell.length_a   1.000
_cell.length_b   1.000
_cell.length_c   1.000
_cell.angle_alpha   90.00
_cell.angle_beta   90.00
_cell.angle_gamma   90.00
#
_symmetry.space_group_name_H-M   'P 1'
#
loop_
_entity.id
_entity.type
_entity.pdbx_description
1 polymer ?
#
loop_
_entity_poly.entity_id
_entity_poly.type
_entity_poly.pdbx_seq_one_letter_code
_entity_poly.pdbx_strand_id
1 'polypeptide(L)'
;MTGSEVTLNVTTDVQNTYGVSAGISRVQLKAYDTTSGLMIAEKTSDAGFLGIRGSGSVSQTIVLPRKGSYRLVSTVFENGQRKGQGELTAYNLERLTPDIQETGLSISDIDFLVKKVAGDRATIQTDIYFTNDNRVPSGAFDIEVKAKEEDARLLADKQRAHVESIQPDATRVSSVILSVPDQYNYVVEVLVWKNDTIVKRGEGNVRLRPGMQVAKDTQFVTKQIETSKFVGEEGYQPGSYTVPVTRSPGFGAPLAFAALGALAVLVHIRRQKP
;
A
#
# COMPACT_ATOMS: atom_id res chain seq x y z
N MET A 1 -1.67 12.34 3.18
CA MET A 1 -2.81 11.44 3.37
C MET A 1 -2.30 10.01 3.35
N THR A 2 -2.74 9.14 4.25
CA THR A 2 -2.60 7.69 4.09
C THR A 2 -3.84 7.18 3.35
N GLY A 3 -3.79 6.05 2.64
CA GLY A 3 -4.94 5.55 1.87
C GLY A 3 -6.19 5.24 2.71
N SER A 4 -6.07 5.23 4.05
CA SER A 4 -7.11 4.92 5.04
C SER A 4 -7.81 6.13 5.64
N GLU A 5 -7.30 7.35 5.45
CA GLU A 5 -7.83 8.57 6.06
C GLU A 5 -8.05 9.67 5.02
N VAL A 6 -8.96 10.59 5.33
CA VAL A 6 -9.22 11.80 4.55
C VAL A 6 -9.16 13.02 5.46
N THR A 7 -8.52 14.07 4.96
CA THR A 7 -8.44 15.35 5.63
C THR A 7 -9.44 16.31 5.00
N LEU A 8 -10.43 16.76 5.76
CA LEU A 8 -11.42 17.74 5.30
C LEU A 8 -11.09 19.12 5.87
N ASN A 9 -11.08 20.14 5.00
CA ASN A 9 -11.06 21.54 5.42
C ASN A 9 -12.50 22.06 5.43
N VAL A 10 -13.02 22.38 6.61
CA VAL A 10 -14.39 22.82 6.83
C VAL A 10 -14.37 24.29 7.22
N THR A 11 -14.98 25.13 6.39
CA THR A 11 -15.16 26.56 6.68
C THR A 11 -16.55 26.78 7.26
N THR A 12 -16.62 27.39 8.44
CA THR A 12 -17.87 27.81 9.07
C THR A 12 -17.97 29.33 9.00
N ASP A 13 -19.00 29.83 8.31
CA ASP A 13 -19.34 31.24 8.29
C ASP A 13 -20.27 31.57 9.46
N VAL A 14 -19.91 32.61 10.22
CA VAL A 14 -20.65 33.07 11.39
C VAL A 14 -21.11 34.50 11.14
N GLN A 15 -22.40 34.75 11.33
CA GLN A 15 -23.00 36.08 11.20
C GLN A 15 -23.70 36.45 12.50
N ASN A 16 -23.36 37.62 13.03
CA ASN A 16 -24.07 38.20 14.17
C ASN A 16 -25.22 39.08 13.68
N THR A 17 -26.43 38.53 13.58
CA THR A 17 -27.58 39.30 13.05
C THR A 17 -28.14 40.32 14.04
N TYR A 18 -28.02 40.07 15.36
CA TYR A 18 -28.64 40.90 16.39
C TYR A 18 -27.76 41.02 17.65
N GLY A 19 -27.63 42.25 18.15
CA GLY A 19 -26.91 42.54 19.40
C GLY A 19 -25.41 42.75 19.20
N VAL A 20 -24.75 43.18 20.29
CA VAL A 20 -23.29 43.22 20.38
C VAL A 20 -22.84 41.84 20.85
N SER A 21 -21.80 41.25 20.24
CA SER A 21 -21.18 40.06 20.82
C SER A 21 -20.69 40.38 22.22
N ALA A 22 -20.97 39.49 23.17
CA ALA A 22 -20.58 39.66 24.56
C ALA A 22 -19.17 39.10 24.84
N GLY A 23 -18.47 38.58 23.82
CA GLY A 23 -17.14 38.00 23.97
C GLY A 23 -16.56 37.40 22.69
N ILE A 24 -15.47 36.65 22.85
CA ILE A 24 -14.85 35.91 21.75
C ILE A 24 -15.77 34.74 21.37
N SER A 25 -16.16 34.68 20.11
CA SER A 25 -16.92 33.56 19.57
C SER A 25 -15.98 32.37 19.32
N ARG A 26 -16.43 31.16 19.64
CA ARG A 26 -15.69 29.91 19.46
C ARG A 26 -16.51 28.93 18.63
N VAL A 27 -15.87 28.29 17.66
CA VAL A 27 -16.49 27.28 16.80
C VAL A 27 -15.98 25.91 17.21
N GLN A 28 -16.90 25.04 17.62
CA GLN A 28 -16.66 23.62 17.86
C GLN A 28 -17.23 22.82 16.69
N LEU A 29 -16.35 22.18 15.93
CA LEU A 29 -16.67 21.26 14.86
C LEU A 29 -16.59 19.82 15.38
N LYS A 30 -17.66 19.05 15.23
CA LYS A 30 -17.72 17.62 15.58
C LYS A 30 -18.10 16.80 14.36
N ALA A 31 -17.47 15.65 14.19
CA ALA A 31 -17.81 14.68 13.16
C ALA A 31 -18.42 13.43 13.78
N TYR A 32 -19.57 13.01 13.26
CA TYR A 32 -20.29 11.81 13.68
C TYR A 32 -20.38 10.83 12.54
N ASP A 33 -20.07 9.56 12.80
CA ASP A 33 -20.33 8.49 11.84
C ASP A 33 -21.85 8.33 11.67
N THR A 34 -22.33 8.39 10.43
CA THR A 34 -23.78 8.39 10.14
C THR A 34 -24.45 7.03 10.37
N THR A 35 -23.67 5.94 10.47
CA THR A 35 -24.20 4.59 10.65
C THR A 35 -24.36 4.26 12.14
N SER A 36 -23.35 4.56 12.94
CA SER A 36 -23.29 4.28 14.38
C SER A 36 -23.78 5.44 15.24
N GLY A 37 -23.79 6.66 14.72
CA GLY A 37 -24.09 7.89 15.45
C GLY A 37 -22.97 8.34 16.41
N LEU A 38 -21.85 7.61 16.48
CA LEU A 38 -20.74 7.91 17.38
C LEU A 38 -19.93 9.11 16.90
N MET A 39 -19.45 9.92 17.84
CA MET A 39 -18.52 11.01 17.55
C MET A 39 -17.13 10.44 17.30
N ILE A 40 -16.56 10.76 16.14
CA ILE A 40 -15.27 10.21 15.69
C ILE A 40 -14.15 11.23 15.83
N ALA A 41 -14.46 12.53 15.68
CA ALA A 41 -13.47 13.59 15.81
C ALA A 41 -14.13 14.90 16.27
N GLU A 42 -13.31 15.74 16.91
CA GLU A 42 -13.70 17.08 17.35
C GLU A 42 -12.54 18.07 17.12
N LYS A 43 -12.87 19.29 16.73
CA LYS A 43 -11.94 20.42 16.65
C LYS A 43 -12.60 21.69 17.18
N THR A 44 -11.85 22.48 17.92
CA THR A 44 -12.32 23.75 18.46
C THR A 44 -11.35 24.86 18.09
N SER A 45 -11.88 25.99 17.60
CA SER A 45 -11.11 27.16 17.19
C SER A 45 -11.84 28.45 17.55
N ASP A 46 -11.11 29.52 17.80
CA ASP A 46 -11.70 30.84 18.08
C ASP A 46 -12.02 31.57 16.76
N ALA A 47 -13.23 32.11 16.66
CA ALA A 47 -13.70 32.95 15.55
C ALA A 47 -13.41 34.45 15.75
N GLY A 48 -12.81 34.81 16.89
CA GLY A 48 -12.58 36.19 17.27
C GLY A 48 -13.85 36.91 17.73
N PHE A 49 -13.76 38.23 17.79
CA PHE A 49 -14.86 39.10 18.21
C PHE A 49 -15.69 39.53 16.99
N LEU A 50 -17.01 39.32 17.04
CA LEU A 50 -17.94 39.69 15.96
C LEU A 50 -18.78 40.88 16.39
N GLY A 51 -18.44 42.08 15.91
CA GLY A 51 -19.18 43.31 16.24
C GLY A 51 -20.67 43.28 15.85
N ILE A 52 -21.38 44.39 16.05
CA ILE A 52 -22.79 44.52 15.64
C ILE A 52 -22.90 44.29 14.13
N ARG A 53 -23.73 43.33 13.70
CA ARG A 53 -23.84 42.93 12.28
C ARG A 53 -22.52 42.44 11.67
N GLY A 54 -21.56 42.05 12.51
CA GLY A 54 -20.28 41.51 12.08
C GLY A 54 -20.43 40.09 11.52
N SER A 55 -19.58 39.76 10.56
CA SER A 55 -19.40 38.41 10.04
C SER A 55 -17.94 37.98 10.18
N GLY A 56 -17.73 36.67 10.27
CA GLY A 56 -16.40 36.08 10.27
C GLY A 56 -16.47 34.63 9.80
N SER A 57 -15.32 34.09 9.42
CA SER A 57 -15.21 32.71 8.92
C SER A 57 -14.09 32.01 9.67
N VAL A 58 -14.32 30.75 10.02
CA VAL A 58 -13.31 29.89 10.65
C VAL A 58 -13.14 28.64 9.80
N SER A 59 -11.93 28.42 9.31
CA SER A 59 -11.56 27.17 8.62
C SER A 59 -10.89 26.22 9.60
N GLN A 60 -11.41 25.01 9.72
CA GLN A 60 -10.89 23.97 10.59
C GLN A 60 -10.60 22.72 9.78
N THR A 61 -9.42 22.14 10.03
CA THR A 61 -9.06 20.85 9.45
C THR A 61 -9.45 19.73 10.39
N ILE A 62 -10.17 18.73 9.88
CA ILE A 62 -10.58 17.52 10.60
C ILE A 62 -10.14 16.28 9.81
N VAL A 63 -9.58 15.29 10.50
CA VAL A 63 -9.13 14.03 9.90
C VAL A 63 -10.15 12.96 10.24
N LEU A 64 -10.59 12.22 9.22
CA LEU A 64 -11.62 11.18 9.34
C LEU A 64 -11.14 9.89 8.65
N PRO A 65 -11.60 8.72 9.11
CA PRO A 65 -11.42 7.49 8.34
C PRO A 65 -12.08 7.62 6.96
N ARG A 66 -11.39 7.16 5.91
CA ARG A 66 -11.87 7.17 4.52
C ARG A 66 -12.88 6.04 4.29
N LYS A 67 -13.98 6.07 5.04
CA LYS A 67 -15.02 5.04 5.05
C LYS A 67 -16.35 5.60 5.49
N GLY A 68 -17.42 5.27 4.78
CA GLY A 68 -18.78 5.65 5.11
C GLY A 68 -19.04 7.13 4.90
N SER A 69 -20.09 7.61 5.54
CA SER A 69 -20.48 9.02 5.52
C SER A 69 -20.43 9.61 6.92
N TYR A 70 -20.04 10.88 7.03
CA TYR A 70 -19.93 11.59 8.30
C TYR A 70 -20.77 12.84 8.31
N ARG A 71 -21.52 13.04 9.40
CA ARG A 71 -22.23 14.28 9.69
C ARG A 71 -21.31 15.20 10.47
N LEU A 72 -21.00 16.34 9.88
CA LEU A 72 -20.19 17.41 10.43
C LEU A 72 -21.11 18.47 11.04
N VAL A 73 -20.90 18.77 12.32
CA VAL A 73 -21.72 19.70 13.08
C VAL A 73 -20.83 20.80 13.65
N SER A 74 -21.00 22.02 13.15
CA SER A 74 -20.34 23.21 13.67
C SER A 74 -21.26 23.90 14.67
N THR A 75 -20.82 24.07 15.90
CA THR A 75 -21.58 24.77 16.96
C THR A 75 -20.81 25.99 17.42
N VAL A 76 -21.46 27.15 17.41
CA VAL A 76 -20.88 28.42 17.85
C VAL A 76 -21.22 28.65 19.31
N PHE A 77 -20.21 28.92 20.11
CA PHE A 77 -20.31 29.28 21.52
C PHE A 77 -19.77 30.68 21.75
N GLU A 78 -20.40 31.42 22.65
CA GLU A 78 -19.89 32.68 23.18
C GLU A 78 -20.15 32.67 24.69
N ASN A 79 -19.11 32.93 25.49
CA ASN A 79 -19.18 32.88 26.96
C ASN A 79 -19.82 31.59 27.52
N GLY A 80 -19.51 30.45 26.88
CA GLY A 80 -20.05 29.13 27.24
C GLY A 80 -21.50 28.88 26.82
N GLN A 81 -22.19 29.86 26.25
CA GLN A 81 -23.56 29.73 25.76
C GLN A 81 -23.55 29.40 24.27
N ARG A 82 -24.35 28.41 23.86
CA ARG A 82 -24.54 28.08 22.44
C ARG A 82 -25.32 29.20 21.75
N LYS A 83 -24.78 29.73 20.66
CA LYS A 83 -25.38 30.82 19.86
C LYS A 83 -25.95 30.36 18.53
N GLY A 84 -25.36 29.34 17.94
CA GLY A 84 -25.78 28.84 16.62
C GLY A 84 -25.22 27.46 16.33
N GLN A 85 -25.77 26.82 15.30
CA GLN A 85 -25.29 25.53 14.81
C GLN A 85 -25.54 25.42 13.31
N GLY A 86 -24.59 24.83 12.60
CA GLY A 86 -24.71 24.42 11.20
C GLY A 86 -24.33 22.96 11.04
N GLU A 87 -24.86 22.33 9.99
CA GLU A 87 -24.62 20.92 9.69
C GLU A 87 -24.29 20.74 8.20
N LEU A 88 -23.33 19.87 7.93
CA LEU A 88 -22.97 19.39 6.60
C LEU A 88 -22.75 17.88 6.67
N THR A 89 -23.15 17.13 5.65
CA THR A 89 -22.81 15.70 5.57
C THR A 89 -21.82 15.46 4.44
N ALA A 90 -20.71 14.80 4.76
CA ALA A 90 -19.73 14.34 3.79
C ALA A 90 -20.02 12.86 3.47
N TYR A 91 -20.41 12.58 2.22
CA TYR A 91 -20.92 11.27 1.82
C TYR A 91 -19.86 10.37 1.20
N ASN A 92 -19.95 9.07 1.49
CA ASN A 92 -19.23 7.98 0.81
C ASN A 92 -17.72 8.24 0.67
N LEU A 93 -17.04 8.55 1.77
CA LEU A 93 -15.63 8.93 1.75
C LEU A 93 -14.72 7.81 1.21
N GLU A 94 -15.13 6.55 1.27
CA GLU A 94 -14.44 5.42 0.63
C GLU A 94 -14.35 5.53 -0.89
N ARG A 95 -15.21 6.34 -1.53
CA ARG A 95 -15.21 6.56 -2.99
C ARG A 95 -14.24 7.64 -3.43
N LEU A 96 -13.75 8.48 -2.52
CA LEU A 96 -12.73 9.46 -2.86
C LEU A 96 -11.50 8.70 -3.33
N THR A 97 -10.98 8.93 -4.53
CA THR A 97 -9.71 8.32 -4.94
C THR A 97 -8.65 8.73 -3.91
N PRO A 98 -7.95 7.78 -3.27
CA PRO A 98 -6.87 8.17 -2.38
C PRO A 98 -5.84 8.92 -3.22
N ASP A 99 -5.30 10.01 -2.68
CA ASP A 99 -4.06 10.58 -3.19
C ASP A 99 -2.95 9.54 -2.92
N ILE A 100 -2.91 8.48 -3.75
CA ILE A 100 -1.65 7.81 -4.06
C ILE A 100 -0.83 8.95 -4.64
N GLN A 101 0.08 9.50 -3.83
CA GLN A 101 0.79 10.75 -4.15
C GLN A 101 1.11 10.77 -5.64
N GLU A 102 0.44 11.64 -6.41
CA GLU A 102 0.97 12.03 -7.70
C GLU A 102 2.29 12.72 -7.36
N THR A 103 3.38 11.95 -7.38
CA THR A 103 4.68 12.41 -6.92
C THR A 103 5.31 13.41 -7.89
N GLY A 104 4.66 13.66 -9.04
CA GLY A 104 5.23 14.35 -10.20
C GLY A 104 6.46 13.62 -10.74
N LEU A 105 6.76 12.42 -10.25
CA LEU A 105 7.90 11.64 -10.68
C LEU A 105 7.48 10.80 -11.89
N SER A 106 8.21 10.96 -12.98
CA SER A 106 8.07 10.16 -14.18
C SER A 106 9.34 9.34 -14.41
N ILE A 107 9.16 8.16 -15.02
CA ILE A 107 10.25 7.38 -15.60
C ILE A 107 10.17 7.71 -17.09
N SER A 108 11.08 8.56 -17.55
CA SER A 108 11.05 9.11 -18.91
C SER A 108 11.68 8.15 -19.91
N ASP A 109 12.66 7.37 -19.49
CA ASP A 109 13.30 6.34 -20.31
C ASP A 109 13.97 5.24 -19.46
N ILE A 110 14.26 4.10 -20.10
CA ILE A 110 15.04 3.00 -19.52
C ILE A 110 15.98 2.45 -20.58
N ASP A 111 17.28 2.65 -20.37
CA ASP A 111 18.35 2.13 -21.21
C ASP A 111 18.96 0.85 -20.64
N PHE A 112 19.44 0.00 -21.53
CA PHE A 112 20.08 -1.27 -21.17
C PHE A 112 21.43 -1.41 -21.85
N LEU A 113 22.45 -1.74 -21.06
CA LEU A 113 23.80 -2.00 -21.53
C LEU A 113 24.28 -3.36 -21.02
N VAL A 114 24.62 -4.26 -21.93
CA VAL A 114 25.30 -5.52 -21.57
C VAL A 114 26.76 -5.21 -21.24
N LYS A 115 27.13 -5.34 -19.96
CA LYS A 115 28.50 -5.08 -19.47
C LYS A 115 29.43 -6.26 -19.66
N LYS A 116 28.91 -7.47 -19.49
CA LYS A 116 29.69 -8.70 -19.48
C LYS A 116 28.79 -9.88 -19.81
N VAL A 117 29.34 -10.84 -20.54
CA VAL A 117 28.77 -12.19 -20.67
C VAL A 117 29.86 -13.16 -20.21
N ALA A 118 29.53 -14.02 -19.25
CA ALA A 118 30.48 -15.01 -18.73
C ALA A 118 29.72 -16.27 -18.31
N GLY A 119 30.16 -17.41 -18.85
CA GLY A 119 29.43 -18.67 -18.69
C GLY A 119 28.06 -18.58 -19.34
N ASP A 120 27.02 -18.90 -18.57
CA ASP A 120 25.62 -18.86 -18.98
C ASP A 120 24.87 -17.63 -18.43
N ARG A 121 25.59 -16.58 -18.01
CA ARG A 121 25.01 -15.34 -17.48
C ARG A 121 25.48 -14.10 -18.22
N ALA A 122 24.58 -13.14 -18.33
CA ALA A 122 24.81 -11.78 -18.80
C ALA A 122 24.61 -10.78 -17.64
N THR A 123 25.55 -9.85 -17.50
CA THR A 123 25.45 -8.71 -16.61
C THR A 123 24.93 -7.52 -17.40
N ILE A 124 23.74 -7.04 -17.03
CA ILE A 124 23.06 -5.91 -17.65
C ILE A 124 23.12 -4.72 -16.69
N GLN A 125 23.65 -3.60 -17.14
CA GLN A 125 23.41 -2.31 -16.51
C GLN A 125 22.08 -1.76 -17.04
N THR A 126 21.19 -1.41 -16.13
CA THR A 126 19.90 -0.76 -16.39
C THR A 126 19.99 0.67 -15.91
N ASP A 127 19.94 1.61 -16.86
CA ASP A 127 19.98 3.04 -16.58
C ASP A 127 18.56 3.60 -16.68
N ILE A 128 18.07 4.16 -15.57
CA ILE A 128 16.68 4.59 -15.43
C ILE A 128 16.66 6.11 -15.30
N TYR A 129 15.90 6.76 -16.17
CA TYR A 129 15.77 8.22 -16.22
C TYR A 129 14.55 8.65 -15.43
N PHE A 130 14.78 9.30 -14.29
CA PHE A 130 13.73 9.84 -13.44
C PHE A 130 13.63 11.34 -13.66
N THR A 131 12.46 11.83 -14.06
CA THR A 131 12.18 13.25 -14.22
C THR A 131 11.19 13.71 -13.14
N ASN A 132 11.47 14.85 -12.52
CA ASN A 132 10.57 15.47 -11.55
C ASN A 132 9.78 16.60 -12.23
N ASP A 133 8.54 16.31 -12.60
CA ASP A 133 7.62 17.22 -13.29
C ASP A 133 6.89 18.18 -12.31
N ASN A 134 7.19 18.10 -11.00
CA ASN A 134 6.62 18.97 -9.98
C ASN A 134 7.47 20.23 -9.76
N ARG A 135 6.82 21.29 -9.26
CA ARG A 135 7.46 22.55 -8.83
C ARG A 135 8.20 22.47 -7.49
N VAL A 136 8.23 21.30 -6.86
CA VAL A 136 8.91 21.04 -5.58
C VAL A 136 9.83 19.84 -5.71
N PRO A 137 10.90 19.72 -4.91
CA PRO A 137 11.76 18.54 -4.94
C PRO A 137 10.99 17.24 -4.65
N SER A 138 11.36 16.15 -5.31
CA SER A 138 10.67 14.84 -5.16
C SER A 138 10.76 14.26 -3.74
N GLY A 139 11.77 14.68 -2.97
CA GLY A 139 12.28 13.92 -1.84
C GLY A 139 13.08 12.70 -2.31
N ALA A 140 13.84 12.09 -1.41
CA ALA A 140 14.51 10.83 -1.69
C ALA A 140 13.51 9.67 -1.75
N PHE A 141 13.82 8.64 -2.54
CA PHE A 141 12.97 7.45 -2.74
C PHE A 141 13.81 6.21 -3.04
N ASP A 142 13.22 5.05 -2.83
CA ASP A 142 13.85 3.77 -3.15
C ASP A 142 13.29 3.21 -4.45
N ILE A 143 14.11 2.46 -5.17
CA ILE A 143 13.71 1.74 -6.38
C ILE A 143 13.98 0.25 -6.21
N GLU A 144 13.08 -0.57 -6.75
CA GLU A 144 13.25 -2.02 -6.89
C GLU A 144 13.15 -2.37 -8.37
N VAL A 145 14.22 -2.91 -8.93
CA VAL A 145 14.33 -3.29 -10.35
C VAL A 145 14.34 -4.81 -10.44
N LYS A 146 13.50 -5.39 -11.30
CA LYS A 146 13.35 -6.84 -11.47
C LYS A 146 13.50 -7.21 -12.92
N ALA A 147 14.33 -8.20 -13.23
CA ALA A 147 14.33 -8.85 -14.53
C ALA A 147 13.49 -10.14 -14.46
N LYS A 148 12.48 -10.25 -15.32
CA LYS A 148 11.68 -11.47 -15.49
C LYS A 148 11.82 -11.99 -16.91
N GLU A 149 11.98 -13.30 -17.06
CA GLU A 149 11.97 -13.93 -18.39
C GLU A 149 10.64 -13.61 -19.10
N GLU A 150 10.70 -13.25 -20.38
CA GLU A 150 9.59 -12.66 -21.12
C GLU A 150 8.35 -13.57 -21.18
N ASP A 151 8.55 -14.87 -21.40
CA ASP A 151 7.49 -15.84 -21.67
C ASP A 151 6.89 -16.43 -20.37
N ALA A 152 7.73 -17.01 -19.51
CA ALA A 152 7.33 -17.66 -18.26
C ALA A 152 7.25 -16.70 -17.07
N ARG A 153 7.71 -15.45 -17.22
CA ARG A 153 7.72 -14.42 -16.16
C ARG A 153 8.51 -14.84 -14.92
N LEU A 154 9.46 -15.77 -15.08
CA LEU A 154 10.34 -16.21 -13.99
C LEU A 154 11.31 -15.10 -13.62
N LEU A 155 11.40 -14.80 -12.32
CA LEU A 155 12.34 -13.81 -11.82
C LEU A 155 13.77 -14.31 -12.02
N ALA A 156 14.55 -13.60 -12.80
CA ALA A 156 15.96 -13.91 -13.04
C ALA A 156 16.88 -13.20 -12.03
N ASP A 157 16.55 -11.95 -11.70
CA ASP A 157 17.26 -11.17 -10.70
C ASP A 157 16.40 -10.00 -10.22
N LYS A 158 16.72 -9.48 -9.03
CA LYS A 158 16.16 -8.24 -8.50
C LYS A 158 17.22 -7.47 -7.72
N GLN A 159 17.16 -6.14 -7.82
CA GLN A 159 18.03 -5.25 -7.04
C GLN A 159 17.25 -4.07 -6.50
N ARG A 160 17.75 -3.51 -5.40
CA ARG A 160 17.24 -2.27 -4.80
C ARG A 160 18.31 -1.20 -4.80
N ALA A 161 17.90 0.04 -5.00
CA ALA A 161 18.80 1.19 -4.91
C ALA A 161 18.07 2.39 -4.29
N HIS A 162 18.83 3.24 -3.61
CA HIS A 162 18.35 4.51 -3.09
C HIS A 162 18.62 5.63 -4.10
N VAL A 163 17.63 6.50 -4.31
CA VAL A 163 17.74 7.67 -5.19
C VAL A 163 17.50 8.93 -4.37
N GLU A 164 18.51 9.79 -4.37
CA GLU A 164 18.45 11.10 -3.72
C GLU A 164 17.39 12.01 -4.34
N SER A 165 16.98 13.04 -3.59
CA SER A 165 15.99 14.01 -4.06
C SER A 165 16.36 14.62 -5.41
N ILE A 166 15.38 14.67 -6.32
CA ILE A 166 15.49 15.31 -7.63
C ILE A 166 14.85 16.69 -7.55
N GLN A 167 15.55 17.71 -8.03
CA GLN A 167 15.05 19.09 -8.04
C GLN A 167 13.89 19.26 -9.04
N PRO A 168 13.06 20.31 -8.90
CA PRO A 168 12.02 20.63 -9.89
C PRO A 168 12.56 20.67 -11.32
N ASP A 169 11.81 20.11 -12.26
CA ASP A 169 12.10 20.06 -13.71
C ASP A 169 13.44 19.37 -14.07
N ALA A 170 14.10 18.72 -13.10
CA ALA A 170 15.36 18.04 -13.31
C ALA A 170 15.15 16.56 -13.66
N THR A 171 16.08 16.02 -14.45
CA THR A 171 16.17 14.59 -14.74
C THR A 171 17.44 14.01 -14.10
N ARG A 172 17.31 12.86 -13.45
CA ARG A 172 18.42 12.11 -12.85
C ARG A 172 18.44 10.69 -13.41
N VAL A 173 19.63 10.21 -13.74
CA VAL A 173 19.87 8.82 -14.13
C VAL A 173 20.28 8.00 -12.91
N SER A 174 19.67 6.84 -12.73
CA SER A 174 20.07 5.85 -11.73
C SER A 174 20.42 4.53 -12.41
N SER A 175 21.60 4.00 -12.12
CA SER A 175 22.10 2.75 -12.71
C SER A 175 21.97 1.59 -11.73
N VAL A 176 21.43 0.47 -12.19
CA VAL A 176 21.31 -0.79 -11.43
C VAL A 176 21.91 -1.92 -12.26
N ILE A 177 22.64 -2.83 -11.63
CA ILE A 177 23.25 -3.98 -12.31
C ILE A 177 22.42 -5.23 -12.01
N LEU A 178 21.95 -5.90 -13.06
CA LEU A 178 21.23 -7.16 -12.98
C LEU A 178 22.09 -8.27 -13.61
N SER A 179 22.13 -9.44 -12.97
CA SER A 179 22.77 -10.64 -13.48
C SER A 179 21.69 -11.63 -13.90
N VAL A 180 21.54 -11.89 -15.19
CA VAL A 180 20.48 -12.76 -15.72
C VAL A 180 21.08 -13.92 -16.52
N PRO A 181 20.36 -15.05 -16.66
CA PRO A 181 20.75 -16.06 -17.63
C PRO A 181 20.89 -15.50 -19.05
N ASP A 182 21.97 -15.84 -19.74
CA ASP A 182 22.16 -15.47 -21.14
C ASP A 182 21.21 -16.27 -22.06
N GLN A 183 20.97 -15.79 -23.28
CA GLN A 183 20.13 -16.43 -24.30
C GLN A 183 18.61 -16.44 -23.99
N TYR A 184 18.13 -15.49 -23.19
CA TYR A 184 16.69 -15.26 -22.96
C TYR A 184 16.32 -13.79 -23.18
N ASN A 185 15.02 -13.54 -23.38
CA ASN A 185 14.49 -12.18 -23.39
C ASN A 185 13.89 -11.88 -22.02
N TYR A 186 13.95 -10.61 -21.63
CA TYR A 186 13.56 -10.17 -20.31
C TYR A 186 12.66 -8.95 -20.38
N VAL A 187 11.64 -8.95 -19.53
CA VAL A 187 10.93 -7.75 -19.12
C VAL A 187 11.55 -7.26 -17.83
N VAL A 188 12.08 -6.03 -17.85
CA VAL A 188 12.65 -5.36 -16.69
C VAL A 188 11.62 -4.39 -16.13
N GLU A 189 11.12 -4.69 -14.94
CA GLU A 189 10.16 -3.87 -14.20
C GLU A 189 10.90 -2.98 -13.19
N VAL A 190 10.57 -1.70 -13.16
CA VAL A 190 11.04 -0.73 -12.15
C VAL A 190 9.87 -0.36 -11.25
N LEU A 191 10.02 -0.51 -9.95
CA LEU A 191 9.05 -0.08 -8.94
C LEU A 191 9.67 1.03 -8.10
N VAL A 192 9.02 2.19 -8.06
CA VAL A 192 9.43 3.29 -7.19
C VAL A 192 8.64 3.23 -5.90
N TRP A 193 9.36 3.19 -4.79
CA TRP A 193 8.84 3.13 -3.44
C TRP A 193 9.08 4.46 -2.73
N LYS A 194 8.02 5.00 -2.15
CA LYS A 194 8.11 6.10 -1.20
C LYS A 194 7.52 5.62 0.11
N ASN A 195 8.41 5.41 1.08
CA ASN A 195 8.10 4.61 2.27
C ASN A 195 7.57 3.22 1.84
N ASP A 196 6.50 2.71 2.45
CA ASP A 196 5.94 1.39 2.16
C ASP A 196 4.94 1.36 0.99
N THR A 197 4.93 2.40 0.14
CA THR A 197 3.97 2.52 -0.97
C THR A 197 4.68 2.59 -2.32
N ILE A 198 4.23 1.77 -3.27
CA ILE A 198 4.63 1.88 -4.68
C ILE A 198 3.92 3.08 -5.28
N VAL A 199 4.67 4.10 -5.69
CA VAL A 199 4.15 5.35 -6.25
C VAL A 199 4.31 5.43 -7.77
N LYS A 200 5.23 4.64 -8.36
CA LYS A 200 5.43 4.60 -9.80
C LYS A 200 5.89 3.22 -10.26
N ARG A 201 5.57 2.88 -11.51
CA ARG A 201 6.05 1.69 -12.21
C ARG A 201 6.57 2.08 -13.59
N GLY A 202 7.68 1.48 -14.00
CA GLY A 202 8.23 1.54 -15.35
C GLY A 202 8.51 0.13 -15.86
N GLU A 203 8.58 -0.03 -17.17
CA GLU A 203 8.86 -1.31 -17.81
C GLU A 203 9.73 -1.09 -19.06
N GLY A 204 10.75 -1.93 -19.23
CA GLY A 204 11.59 -1.97 -20.42
C GLY A 204 11.90 -3.41 -20.82
N ASN A 205 12.32 -3.63 -22.06
CA ASN A 205 12.53 -4.96 -22.60
C ASN A 205 13.99 -5.15 -23.03
N VAL A 206 14.59 -6.27 -22.64
CA VAL A 206 15.94 -6.67 -23.07
C VAL A 206 15.86 -7.96 -23.86
N ARG A 207 16.33 -7.93 -25.11
CA ARG A 207 16.31 -9.10 -26.00
C ARG A 207 17.72 -9.67 -26.16
N LEU A 208 18.15 -10.54 -25.24
CA LEU A 208 19.46 -11.21 -25.38
C LEU A 208 19.41 -12.40 -26.35
N ARG A 209 18.21 -12.88 -26.71
CA ARG A 209 18.03 -13.87 -27.78
C ARG A 209 17.20 -13.29 -28.93
N PRO A 210 17.82 -12.44 -29.77
CA PRO A 210 17.14 -11.90 -30.94
C PRO A 210 16.95 -13.02 -31.98
N GLY A 211 15.77 -13.65 -31.99
CA GLY A 211 15.42 -14.63 -33.01
C GLY A 211 14.19 -15.47 -32.67
N MET A 212 13.04 -15.08 -33.22
CA MET A 212 12.11 -15.95 -33.97
C MET A 212 10.97 -15.08 -34.53
N GLN A 213 11.15 -14.58 -35.76
CA GLN A 213 10.00 -14.21 -36.59
C GLN A 213 9.26 -15.51 -36.91
N VAL A 214 8.06 -15.69 -36.35
CA VAL A 214 7.20 -16.80 -36.71
C VAL A 214 6.68 -16.51 -38.13
N ALA A 215 7.15 -17.26 -39.12
CA ALA A 215 6.58 -17.24 -40.45
C ALA A 215 5.07 -17.56 -40.34
N LYS A 216 4.23 -16.88 -41.13
CA LYS A 216 2.75 -16.86 -41.06
C LYS A 216 2.04 -18.22 -41.02
N ASP A 217 2.74 -19.34 -41.23
CA ASP A 217 2.20 -20.71 -41.26
C ASP A 217 2.84 -21.69 -40.26
N THR A 218 3.52 -21.23 -39.21
CA THR A 218 4.24 -22.15 -38.29
C THR A 218 3.47 -22.45 -37.01
N GLN A 219 3.35 -23.74 -36.73
CA GLN A 219 2.86 -24.36 -35.49
C GLN A 219 3.40 -23.69 -34.22
N PHE A 220 2.63 -23.75 -33.13
CA PHE A 220 3.08 -23.35 -31.78
C PHE A 220 4.44 -24.00 -31.46
N VAL A 221 5.53 -23.23 -31.57
CA VAL A 221 6.83 -23.69 -31.09
C VAL A 221 6.83 -23.51 -29.57
N THR A 222 6.67 -24.61 -28.84
CA THR A 222 6.88 -24.61 -27.39
C THR A 222 8.36 -24.38 -27.13
N LYS A 223 8.72 -23.15 -26.75
CA LYS A 223 10.09 -22.80 -26.38
C LYS A 223 10.41 -23.46 -25.04
N GLN A 224 11.47 -24.27 -25.00
CA GLN A 224 11.93 -24.88 -23.76
C GLN A 224 12.71 -23.83 -22.96
N ILE A 225 12.26 -23.57 -21.72
CA ILE A 225 12.91 -22.68 -20.77
C ILE A 225 13.61 -23.54 -19.73
N GLU A 226 14.92 -23.35 -19.55
CA GLU A 226 15.70 -24.07 -18.54
C GLU A 226 15.51 -23.42 -17.16
N THR A 227 14.49 -23.87 -16.42
CA THR A 227 14.12 -23.30 -15.12
C THR A 227 15.24 -23.33 -14.08
N SER A 228 16.19 -24.26 -14.20
CA SER A 228 17.38 -24.36 -13.33
C SER A 228 18.25 -23.09 -13.35
N LYS A 229 18.21 -22.32 -14.44
CA LYS A 229 18.99 -21.07 -14.57
C LYS A 229 18.39 -19.89 -13.78
N PHE A 230 17.15 -20.02 -13.32
CA PHE A 230 16.40 -18.98 -12.61
C PHE A 230 16.37 -19.20 -11.09
N VAL A 231 17.21 -20.10 -10.57
CA VAL A 231 17.37 -20.27 -9.12
C VAL A 231 18.28 -19.17 -8.58
N GLY A 232 17.82 -18.42 -7.58
CA GLY A 232 18.61 -17.37 -6.94
C GLY A 232 19.80 -17.95 -6.15
N GLU A 233 20.86 -17.14 -5.97
CA GLU A 233 22.04 -17.51 -5.18
C GLU A 233 21.68 -17.80 -3.70
N GLU A 234 20.65 -17.14 -3.19
CA GLU A 234 19.94 -17.56 -1.98
C GLU A 234 19.00 -18.72 -2.34
N GLY A 235 19.57 -19.92 -2.44
CA GLY A 235 18.79 -21.15 -2.66
C GLY A 235 17.61 -21.24 -1.69
N TYR A 236 16.52 -21.89 -2.12
CA TYR A 236 15.31 -22.11 -1.33
C TYR A 236 15.65 -22.48 0.12
N GLN A 237 15.58 -21.50 1.02
CA GLN A 237 15.45 -21.75 2.45
C GLN A 237 13.95 -21.91 2.66
N PRO A 238 13.42 -23.12 2.90
CA PRO A 238 12.08 -23.21 3.45
C PRO A 238 12.12 -22.37 4.71
N GLY A 239 11.36 -21.27 4.73
CA GLY A 239 11.17 -20.50 5.94
C GLY A 239 10.81 -21.49 7.03
N SER A 240 11.46 -21.40 8.18
CA SER A 240 11.06 -22.16 9.35
C SER A 240 9.70 -21.64 9.80
N TYR A 241 8.65 -22.01 9.05
CA TYR A 241 7.33 -22.07 9.60
C TYR A 241 7.45 -23.10 10.71
N THR A 242 7.58 -22.62 11.94
CA THR A 242 7.15 -23.42 13.08
C THR A 242 5.71 -23.75 12.78
N VAL A 243 5.47 -24.93 12.22
CA VAL A 243 4.14 -25.51 12.15
C VAL A 243 3.68 -25.43 13.61
N PRO A 244 2.66 -24.62 13.94
CA PRO A 244 2.14 -24.64 15.29
C PRO A 244 1.72 -26.09 15.49
N VAL A 245 2.48 -26.80 16.34
CA VAL A 245 2.08 -28.13 16.78
C VAL A 245 0.75 -27.88 17.43
N THR A 246 -0.31 -28.20 16.70
CA THR A 246 -1.65 -28.13 17.22
C THR A 246 -1.62 -29.18 18.31
N ARG A 247 -1.49 -28.73 19.56
CA ARG A 247 -1.71 -29.63 20.70
C ARG A 247 -3.14 -30.11 20.52
N SER A 248 -3.26 -31.32 20.01
CA SER A 248 -4.51 -32.05 19.96
C SER A 248 -5.09 -31.96 21.37
N PRO A 249 -6.35 -31.53 21.54
CA PRO A 249 -7.03 -31.59 22.82
C PRO A 249 -6.81 -33.00 23.41
N GLY A 250 -6.34 -33.04 24.65
CA GLY A 250 -5.70 -34.22 25.24
C GLY A 250 -6.51 -35.50 25.11
N PHE A 251 -6.14 -36.33 24.13
CA PHE A 251 -6.31 -37.77 24.18
C PHE A 251 -4.93 -38.38 24.33
N GLY A 252 -4.30 -38.07 25.47
CA GLY A 252 -3.08 -38.76 25.88
C GLY A 252 -3.35 -40.25 25.98
N ALA A 253 -2.32 -41.02 25.66
CA ALA A 253 -2.29 -42.48 25.65
C ALA A 253 -2.76 -43.25 26.93
N PRO A 254 -3.02 -42.66 28.13
CA PRO A 254 -3.50 -43.48 29.25
C PRO A 254 -4.94 -44.00 29.09
N LEU A 255 -5.79 -43.36 28.28
CA LEU A 255 -7.22 -43.74 28.20
C LEU A 255 -7.51 -44.89 27.22
N ALA A 256 -6.63 -45.17 26.26
CA ALA A 256 -6.81 -46.29 25.33
C ALA A 256 -6.68 -47.66 26.04
N PHE A 257 -5.88 -47.75 27.10
CA PHE A 257 -5.70 -49.00 27.86
C PHE A 257 -6.88 -49.31 28.79
N ALA A 258 -7.58 -48.30 29.31
CA ALA A 258 -8.76 -48.52 30.15
C ALA A 258 -9.95 -49.09 29.35
N ALA A 259 -10.13 -48.66 28.10
CA ALA A 259 -11.19 -49.19 27.23
C ALA A 259 -10.94 -50.64 26.80
N LEU A 260 -9.69 -51.02 26.51
CA LEU A 260 -9.33 -52.41 26.18
C LEU A 260 -9.42 -53.34 27.40
N GLY A 261 -9.07 -52.86 28.60
CA GLY A 261 -9.22 -53.62 29.84
C GLY A 261 -10.67 -53.93 30.19
N ALA A 262 -11.57 -52.96 30.03
CA ALA A 262 -13.00 -53.16 30.29
C ALA A 262 -13.64 -54.19 29.33
N LEU A 263 -13.21 -54.23 28.07
CA LEU A 263 -13.72 -55.20 27.09
C LEU A 263 -13.24 -56.63 27.40
N ALA A 264 -11.99 -56.81 27.84
CA ALA A 264 -11.44 -58.12 28.18
C ALA A 264 -12.14 -58.74 29.40
N VAL A 265 -12.47 -57.95 30.42
CA VAL A 265 -13.20 -58.40 31.61
C VAL A 265 -14.65 -58.77 31.26
N LEU A 266 -15.33 -58.00 30.39
CA LEU A 266 -16.68 -58.30 29.93
C LEU A 266 -16.77 -59.60 29.11
N VAL A 267 -15.76 -59.88 28.27
CA VAL A 267 -15.68 -61.14 27.50
C VAL A 267 -15.37 -62.33 28.42
N HIS A 268 -14.56 -62.14 29.47
CA HIS A 268 -14.26 -63.22 30.42
C HIS A 268 -15.46 -63.57 31.31
N ILE A 269 -16.21 -62.57 31.79
CA ILE A 269 -17.42 -62.78 32.60
C ILE A 269 -18.55 -63.44 31.78
N ARG A 270 -18.68 -63.11 30.48
CA ARG A 270 -19.66 -63.77 29.60
C ARG A 270 -19.31 -65.23 29.28
N ARG A 271 -18.04 -65.63 29.38
CA ARG A 271 -17.61 -67.02 29.15
C ARG A 271 -17.70 -67.91 30.40
N GLN A 272 -17.92 -67.33 31.58
CA GLN A 272 -17.99 -68.06 32.85
C GLN A 272 -19.41 -68.21 33.42
N LYS A 273 -20.46 -67.82 32.67
CA LYS A 273 -21.84 -68.22 32.99
C LYS A 273 -22.23 -69.42 32.12
N PRO A 274 -22.44 -70.61 32.71
CA PRO A 274 -22.98 -71.78 32.01
C PRO A 274 -24.44 -71.58 31.59
#